data_AF-A0A0Q8IVP9-F1
#
_entry.id   AF-A0A0Q8IVP9-F1
#
_cell.length_a   1.000
_cell.length_b   1.000
_cell.length_c   1.000
_cell.angle_alpha   90.00
_cell.angle_beta   90.00
_cell.angle_gamma   90.00
#
_symmetry.space_group_name_H-M   'P 1'
#
loop_
_entity.id
_entity.type
_entity.pdbx_description
1 polymer ?
#
loop_
_entity_poly.entity_id
_entity_poly.type
_entity_poly.pdbx_seq_one_letter_code
_entity_poly.pdbx_strand_id
1 'polypeptide(L)'
;MPALTAREVYQPLRDAAQGICTFQRIDDVCESGHVRVDIDGWQLTLEVDAGHLRHCLHGQSPDGREYVFDNGQRFGTDPVSLLSTWELAQIERLLA
;
A
#
# COMPACT_ATOMS: atom_id res chain seq x y z
N MET A 1 6.90 6.40 -19.24
CA MET A 1 7.38 5.32 -18.35
C MET A 1 6.20 4.39 -18.09
N PRO A 2 6.38 3.07 -17.99
CA PRO A 2 5.28 2.18 -17.64
C PRO A 2 4.78 2.50 -16.22
N ALA A 3 3.48 2.33 -15.99
CA ALA A 3 2.92 2.37 -14.65
C ALA A 3 3.58 1.28 -13.79
N LEU A 4 3.69 1.55 -12.49
CA LEU A 4 4.18 0.57 -11.54
C LEU A 4 3.29 -0.67 -11.56
N THR A 5 3.89 -1.82 -11.28
CA THR A 5 3.16 -3.08 -11.11
C THR A 5 2.84 -3.32 -9.63
N ALA A 6 1.82 -4.13 -9.36
CA ALA A 6 1.48 -4.49 -7.99
C ALA A 6 2.62 -5.19 -7.22
N ARG A 7 3.47 -5.92 -7.93
CA ARG A 7 4.67 -6.55 -7.36
C ARG A 7 5.73 -5.54 -6.93
N GLU A 8 5.81 -4.40 -7.61
CA GLU A 8 6.69 -3.29 -7.20
C GLU A 8 6.13 -2.59 -5.97
N VAL A 9 4.82 -2.35 -5.92
CA VAL A 9 4.16 -1.73 -4.75
C VAL A 9 4.14 -2.65 -3.52
N TYR A 10 4.07 -3.97 -3.74
CA TYR A 10 4.13 -4.97 -2.67
C TYR A 10 5.48 -4.97 -1.92
N GLN A 11 6.59 -4.68 -2.60
CA GLN A 11 7.92 -4.71 -1.98
C GLN A 11 8.04 -3.77 -0.76
N PRO A 12 7.80 -2.45 -0.87
CA PRO A 12 7.87 -1.56 0.29
C PRO A 12 6.87 -1.95 1.39
N LEU A 13 5.68 -2.45 1.04
CA LEU A 13 4.73 -2.96 2.05
C LEU A 13 5.31 -4.14 2.83
N ARG A 14 5.93 -5.11 2.15
CA ARG A 14 6.60 -6.22 2.82
C ARG A 14 7.76 -5.72 3.69
N ASP A 15 8.62 -4.86 3.15
CA ASP A 15 9.79 -4.36 3.89
C ASP A 15 9.35 -3.56 5.13
N ALA A 16 8.28 -2.76 5.05
CA ALA A 16 7.67 -2.12 6.21
C ALA A 16 7.09 -3.14 7.21
N ALA A 17 6.39 -4.17 6.74
CA ALA A 17 5.83 -5.23 7.60
C ALA A 17 6.93 -6.00 8.36
N GLN A 18 8.08 -6.20 7.73
CA GLN A 18 9.25 -6.83 8.33
C GLN A 18 10.06 -5.89 9.22
N GLY A 19 9.74 -4.59 9.25
CA GLY A 19 10.49 -3.57 9.98
C GLY A 19 11.85 -3.24 9.35
N ILE A 20 12.03 -3.53 8.06
CA ILE A 20 13.24 -3.21 7.28
C ILE A 20 13.23 -1.73 6.87
N CYS A 21 12.06 -1.22 6.46
CA CYS A 21 11.87 0.17 6.07
C CYS A 21 11.02 0.93 7.09
N THR A 22 11.18 2.25 7.13
CA THR A 22 10.36 3.11 7.99
C THR A 22 8.96 3.24 7.40
N PHE A 23 7.94 3.01 8.22
CA PHE A 23 6.54 3.24 7.86
C PHE A 23 6.05 4.50 8.57
N GLN A 24 5.60 5.49 7.81
CA GLN A 24 5.05 6.72 8.36
C GLN A 24 3.67 6.97 7.78
N ARG A 25 2.71 7.31 8.63
CA ARG A 25 1.39 7.71 8.17
C ARG A 25 1.42 9.21 7.83
N ILE A 26 1.09 9.55 6.59
CA ILE A 26 1.10 10.94 6.11
C ILE A 26 -0.25 11.62 6.34
N ASP A 27 -1.35 10.92 6.04
CA ASP A 27 -2.71 11.46 6.21
C ASP A 27 -3.54 10.54 7.11
N ASP A 28 -4.16 11.14 8.13
CA ASP A 28 -5.04 10.44 9.07
C ASP A 28 -6.47 10.42 8.50
N VAL A 29 -6.77 9.41 7.68
CA VAL A 29 -8.11 9.11 7.13
C VAL A 29 -8.69 10.25 6.27
N CYS A 30 -8.52 10.15 4.95
CA CYS A 30 -9.50 10.79 4.07
C CYS A 30 -10.86 10.15 4.37
N GLU A 31 -11.92 10.94 4.52
CA GLU A 31 -13.24 10.67 5.16
C GLU A 31 -13.99 9.38 4.71
N SER A 32 -13.38 8.54 3.88
CA SER A 32 -13.89 7.31 3.28
C SER A 32 -13.13 6.03 3.69
N GLY A 33 -12.27 6.07 4.72
CA GLY A 33 -11.48 4.89 5.13
C GLY A 33 -10.19 4.70 4.30
N HIS A 34 -9.67 5.77 3.69
CA HIS A 34 -8.40 5.71 2.97
C HIS A 34 -7.29 6.34 3.79
N VAL A 35 -6.16 5.65 3.91
CA VAL A 35 -4.98 6.09 4.65
C VAL A 35 -3.83 6.28 3.69
N ARG A 36 -3.14 7.43 3.76
CA ARG A 36 -1.90 7.66 3.03
C ARG A 36 -0.71 7.41 3.92
N VAL A 37 0.26 6.67 3.41
CA VAL A 37 1.49 6.30 4.11
C VAL A 37 2.71 6.56 3.24
N ASP A 38 3.81 6.94 3.88
CA ASP A 38 5.16 6.99 3.32
C ASP A 38 5.94 5.78 3.81
N ILE A 39 6.58 5.08 2.88
CA ILE A 39 7.47 3.96 3.18
C ILE A 39 8.80 4.20 2.48
N ASP A 40 9.77 4.78 3.19
CA ASP A 40 11.10 5.07 2.63
C ASP A 40 11.03 5.88 1.32
N GLY A 41 10.15 6.88 1.26
CA GLY A 41 9.89 7.69 0.06
C GLY A 41 8.86 7.10 -0.92
N TRP A 42 8.26 5.95 -0.61
CA TRP A 42 7.10 5.43 -1.34
C TRP A 42 5.80 5.95 -0.75
N GLN A 43 5.04 6.70 -1.54
CA GLN A 43 3.74 7.21 -1.10
C GLN A 43 2.62 6.28 -1.54
N LEU A 44 2.02 5.55 -0.59
CA LEU A 44 0.94 4.60 -0.85
C LEU A 44 -0.38 5.13 -0.29
N THR A 45 -1.47 4.86 -1.01
CA THR A 45 -2.83 5.09 -0.55
C THR A 45 -3.50 3.75 -0.36
N LEU A 46 -3.81 3.44 0.89
CA LEU A 46 -4.34 2.17 1.34
C LEU A 46 -5.81 2.34 1.73
N GLU A 47 -6.66 1.42 1.30
CA GLU A 47 -8.05 1.32 1.75
C GLU A 47 -8.11 0.44 3.00
N VAL A 48 -8.58 1.02 4.09
CA VAL A 48 -8.72 0.38 5.39
C VAL A 48 -10.19 0.44 5.80
N ASP A 49 -10.78 -0.72 5.99
CA ASP A 49 -12.17 -0.87 6.43
C ASP A 49 -12.22 -1.57 7.77
N ALA A 50 -12.84 -0.93 8.77
CA ALA A 50 -12.93 -1.43 10.14
C ALA A 50 -11.57 -1.86 10.76
N GLY A 51 -10.48 -1.19 10.37
CA GLY A 51 -9.11 -1.50 10.83
C GLY A 51 -8.41 -2.59 10.02
N HIS A 52 -9.05 -3.11 8.97
CA HIS A 52 -8.47 -4.11 8.09
C HIS A 52 -8.00 -3.53 6.76
N LEU A 53 -6.78 -3.85 6.36
CA LEU A 53 -6.24 -3.42 5.07
C LEU A 53 -6.91 -4.24 3.95
N ARG A 54 -7.70 -3.56 3.11
CA ARG A 54 -8.46 -4.19 2.03
C ARG A 54 -7.69 -4.16 0.71
N HIS A 55 -7.38 -2.96 0.24
CA HIS A 55 -6.80 -2.73 -1.08
C HIS A 55 -5.74 -1.64 -1.03
N CYS A 56 -4.82 -1.66 -1.99
CA CYS A 56 -3.90 -0.54 -2.22
C CYS A 56 -4.40 0.20 -3.45
N LEU A 57 -4.98 1.38 -3.25
CA LEU A 57 -5.64 2.15 -4.30
C LEU A 57 -4.65 2.91 -5.19
N HIS A 58 -3.57 3.41 -4.58
CA HIS A 58 -2.56 4.16 -5.29
C HIS A 58 -1.17 3.92 -4.69
N GLY A 59 -0.13 4.04 -5.50
CA GLY A 59 1.24 3.97 -5.02
C GLY A 59 2.16 4.80 -5.89
N GLN A 60 3.01 5.61 -5.29
CA GLN A 60 4.02 6.38 -5.99
C GLN A 60 5.40 5.94 -5.51
N SER A 61 6.26 5.59 -6.46
CA SER A 61 7.66 5.32 -6.19
C SER A 61 8.44 6.63 -6.03
N PRO A 62 9.56 6.62 -5.29
CA PRO A 62 10.43 7.80 -5.17
C PRO A 62 11.01 8.28 -6.53
N ASP A 63 10.97 7.44 -7.56
CA ASP A 63 11.35 7.75 -8.94
C ASP A 63 10.27 8.55 -9.70
N GLY A 64 9.10 8.79 -9.08
CA GLY A 64 7.96 9.50 -9.67
C GLY A 64 7.04 8.62 -10.51
N ARG A 65 7.27 7.31 -10.58
CA ARG A 65 6.33 6.36 -11.21
C ARG A 65 5.14 6.08 -10.32
N GLU A 66 3.97 5.93 -10.92
CA GLU A 66 2.70 5.76 -10.20
C GLU A 66 2.05 4.40 -10.52
N TYR A 67 1.37 3.86 -9.51
CA TYR A 67 0.51 2.69 -9.52
C TYR A 67 -0.89 3.16 -9.20
N VAL A 68 -1.86 2.85 -10.06
CA VAL A 68 -3.27 3.10 -9.81
C VAL A 68 -3.96 1.75 -9.81
N PHE A 69 -4.76 1.49 -8.78
CA PHE A 69 -5.65 0.35 -8.76
C PHE A 69 -6.78 0.57 -9.76
N ASP A 70 -6.64 -0.01 -10.95
CA ASP A 70 -7.67 0.05 -11.97
C ASP A 70 -8.63 -1.13 -11.80
N ASN A 71 -9.80 -0.85 -11.20
CA ASN A 71 -10.86 -1.83 -10.98
C ASN A 71 -11.45 -2.39 -12.31
N GLY A 72 -11.04 -1.86 -13.46
CA GLY A 72 -11.40 -2.33 -14.81
C GLY A 72 -10.35 -3.26 -15.43
N GLN A 73 -9.15 -3.36 -14.87
CA GLN A 73 -8.12 -4.26 -15.35
C GLN A 73 -8.44 -5.68 -14.88
N ARG A 74 -9.00 -6.49 -15.78
CA ARG A 74 -9.38 -7.90 -15.59
C ARG A 74 -8.27 -8.82 -15.04
N PHE A 75 -7.03 -8.32 -14.94
CA PHE A 75 -5.85 -9.01 -14.44
C PHE A 75 -5.03 -8.17 -13.44
N GLY A 76 -5.57 -7.06 -12.94
CA GLY A 76 -4.93 -6.25 -11.92
C GLY A 76 -4.79 -7.08 -10.65
N THR A 77 -3.57 -7.47 -10.30
CA THR A 77 -3.30 -8.14 -9.02
C THR A 77 -3.22 -7.07 -7.95
N ASP A 78 -3.95 -7.21 -6.85
CA ASP A 78 -3.81 -6.31 -5.71
C ASP A 78 -2.45 -6.51 -5.03
N PRO A 79 -1.71 -5.44 -4.68
CA PRO A 79 -0.49 -5.54 -3.88
C PRO A 79 -0.77 -6.15 -2.52
N VAL A 80 -1.95 -5.85 -1.96
CA VAL A 80 -2.39 -6.36 -0.65
C VAL A 80 -2.63 -7.87 -0.69
N SER A 81 -3.18 -8.40 -1.80
CA SER A 81 -3.37 -9.85 -1.98
C SER A 81 -2.06 -10.64 -2.11
N LEU A 82 -0.94 -9.96 -2.37
CA LEU A 82 0.40 -10.58 -2.37
C LEU A 82 0.99 -10.68 -0.96
N LEU A 83 0.46 -9.95 0.02
CA LEU A 83 0.91 -10.02 1.41
C LEU A 83 0.45 -11.33 2.03
N SER A 84 1.36 -11.96 2.77
CA SER A 84 1.03 -13.06 3.67
C SER A 84 0.16 -12.56 4.81
N THR A 85 -0.63 -13.44 5.43
CA THR A 85 -1.49 -13.09 6.59
C THR A 85 -0.71 -12.39 7.71
N TRP A 86 0.54 -12.80 7.95
CA TRP A 86 1.41 -12.15 8.93
C TRP A 86 1.84 -10.74 8.51
N GLU A 87 2.22 -10.55 7.24
CA GLU A 87 2.65 -9.25 6.70
C GLU A 87 1.50 -8.26 6.72
N LEU A 88 0.30 -8.71 6.32
CA LEU A 88 -0.94 -7.94 6.40
C LEU A 88 -1.21 -7.45 7.83
N ALA A 89 -1.19 -8.37 8.81
CA ALA A 89 -1.44 -8.04 10.21
C ALA A 89 -0.40 -7.07 10.80
N GLN A 90 0.85 -7.11 10.35
CA GLN A 90 1.85 -6.11 10.77
C GLN A 90 1.54 -4.73 10.19
N ILE A 91 1.17 -4.63 8.91
CA ILE A 91 0.78 -3.35 8.31
C ILE A 91 -0.48 -2.80 8.99
N GLU A 92 -1.50 -3.62 9.21
CA GLU A 92 -2.71 -3.23 9.96
C GLU A 92 -2.36 -2.68 11.35
N ARG A 93 -1.39 -3.29 12.03
CA ARG A 93 -0.91 -2.82 13.34
C ARG A 93 -0.10 -1.52 13.27
N LEU A 94 0.60 -1.25 12.17
CA LEU A 94 1.28 0.03 11.94
C LEU A 94 0.29 1.15 11.57
N LEU A 95 -0.88 0.78 11.05
CA LEU A 95 -1.96 1.71 10.70
C LEU A 95 -2.86 2.07 11.90
N ALA A 96 -2.96 1.18 12.89
CA ALA A 96 -3.75 1.34 14.13
C ALA A 96 -3.14 2.34 15.11
#